data_AF-A0AAP2UMZ9-F1
#
_entry.id   AF-A0AAP2UMZ9-F1
#
_cell.length_a   1.000
_cell.length_b   1.000
_cell.length_c   1.000
_cell.angle_alpha   90.00
_cell.angle_beta   90.00
_cell.angle_gamma   90.00
#
_symmetry.space_group_name_H-M   'P 1'
#
loop_
_entity.id
_entity.type
_entity.pdbx_description
1 polymer ?
#
loop_
_entity_poly.entity_id
_entity_poly.type
_entity_poly.pdbx_seq_one_letter_code
_entity_poly.pdbx_strand_id
1 'polypeptide(L)'
;MKLIEDLARSAGAAIGSSRPVAETLKYVPINRYVGMSGQKFTGNLYIACGISGAGQHLKGIKDATTIVAINTNANAPIFKNADYGIVGDVMEILPLLSKALDTGEKKPAPPMKKMKRPFIKKEAPSYMRHVCNGCGYEYDQMLGDPENDIAPGTPFEKLPEEWICPECGEAKDQFIETLD
;
A
#
# COMPACT_ATOMS: atom_id res chain seq x y z
N MET A 1 4.64 25.71 1.63
CA MET A 1 3.65 25.69 2.73
C MET A 1 2.36 26.45 2.39
N LYS A 2 2.44 27.65 1.78
CA LYS A 2 1.27 28.47 1.43
C LYS A 2 0.07 27.69 0.83
N LEU A 3 0.29 26.85 -0.19
CA LEU A 3 -0.79 26.06 -0.80
C LEU A 3 -1.50 25.10 0.17
N ILE A 4 -0.76 24.50 1.10
CA ILE A 4 -1.31 23.61 2.12
C ILE A 4 -2.10 24.42 3.16
N GLU A 5 -1.62 25.62 3.51
CA GLU A 5 -2.31 26.53 4.43
C GLU A 5 -3.63 27.04 3.84
N ASP A 6 -3.62 27.39 2.55
CA ASP A 6 -4.80 27.80 1.81
C ASP A 6 -5.82 26.65 1.74
N LEU A 7 -5.38 25.43 1.40
CA LEU A 7 -6.26 24.27 1.39
C LEU A 7 -6.84 23.96 2.78
N ALA A 8 -6.00 23.99 3.81
CA ALA A 8 -6.45 23.76 5.18
C ALA A 8 -7.49 24.81 5.61
N ARG A 9 -7.27 26.07 5.21
CA ARG A 9 -8.23 27.15 5.41
C ARG A 9 -9.50 26.93 4.60
N SER A 10 -9.48 26.52 3.34
CA SER A 10 -10.70 26.26 2.58
C SER A 10 -11.47 25.05 3.12
N ALA A 11 -10.77 23.99 3.54
CA ALA A 11 -11.35 22.76 4.06
C ALA A 11 -11.79 22.85 5.54
N GLY A 12 -11.28 23.83 6.30
CA GLY A 12 -11.46 23.84 7.77
C GLY A 12 -10.70 22.73 8.47
N ALA A 13 -9.58 22.32 7.90
CA ALA A 13 -8.74 21.26 8.42
C ALA A 13 -7.57 21.81 9.22
N ALA A 14 -7.04 20.99 10.12
CA ALA A 14 -5.74 21.22 10.71
C ALA A 14 -4.62 20.71 9.77
N ILE A 15 -3.45 21.34 9.85
CA ILE A 15 -2.27 20.92 9.07
C ILE A 15 -1.46 19.91 9.88
N GLY A 16 -1.15 18.78 9.27
CA GLY A 16 -0.20 17.79 9.77
C GLY A 16 0.88 17.49 8.73
N SER A 17 1.84 16.63 9.09
CA SER A 17 2.90 16.21 8.17
C SER A 17 3.35 14.77 8.42
N SER A 18 4.25 14.27 7.57
CA SER A 18 5.02 13.05 7.85
C SER A 18 6.23 13.37 8.73
N ARG A 19 6.78 12.34 9.39
CA ARG A 19 7.92 12.49 10.30
C ARG A 19 9.13 13.23 9.70
N PRO A 20 9.64 12.91 8.49
CA PRO A 20 10.78 13.63 7.91
C PRO A 20 10.51 15.13 7.70
N VAL A 21 9.27 15.50 7.39
CA VAL A 21 8.88 16.90 7.18
C VAL A 21 8.89 17.68 8.51
N ALA A 22 8.53 17.04 9.62
CA ALA A 22 8.57 17.69 10.93
C ALA A 22 9.98 17.69 11.56
N GLU A 23 10.73 16.58 11.47
CA GLU A 23 12.05 16.45 12.09
C GLU A 23 13.13 17.18 11.30
N THR A 24 13.17 16.98 9.98
CA THR A 24 14.26 17.50 9.13
C THR A 24 13.91 18.86 8.55
N LEU A 25 12.74 18.98 7.90
CA LEU A 25 12.34 20.20 7.22
C LEU A 25 11.70 21.24 8.15
N LYS A 26 11.21 20.81 9.32
CA LYS A 26 10.59 21.64 10.36
C LYS A 26 9.46 22.55 9.85
N TYR A 27 8.72 22.10 8.83
CA TYR A 27 7.59 22.86 8.27
C TYR A 27 6.41 22.95 9.24
N VAL A 28 6.30 21.99 10.16
CA VAL A 28 5.34 22.00 11.26
C VAL A 28 6.06 21.57 12.53
N PRO A 29 5.56 21.94 13.73
CA PRO A 29 6.10 21.46 14.99
C PRO A 29 6.08 19.94 15.09
N ILE A 30 7.00 19.37 15.88
CA ILE A 30 7.15 17.92 16.04
C ILE A 30 5.88 17.23 16.56
N ASN A 31 5.04 17.93 17.31
CA ASN A 31 3.78 17.35 17.81
C ASN A 31 2.68 17.26 16.75
N ARG A 32 2.91 17.71 15.50
CA ARG A 32 1.93 17.65 14.39
C ARG A 32 2.21 16.58 13.35
N TYR A 33 3.30 15.81 13.45
CA TYR A 33 3.50 14.72 12.52
C TYR A 33 2.58 13.54 12.86
N VAL A 34 2.12 12.87 11.81
CA VAL A 34 1.20 11.72 11.90
C VAL A 34 1.97 10.45 11.55
N GLY A 35 1.74 9.37 12.30
CA GLY A 35 2.37 8.09 12.02
C GLY A 35 2.38 7.13 13.20
N MET A 36 3.20 6.08 13.14
CA MET A 36 3.28 5.02 14.15
C MET A 36 3.62 5.60 15.53
N SER A 37 4.67 6.42 15.61
CA SER A 37 5.18 7.03 16.85
C SER A 37 4.68 8.46 17.08
N GLY A 38 3.92 9.02 16.14
CA GLY A 38 3.40 10.39 16.21
C GLY A 38 1.93 10.43 16.56
N GLN A 39 1.26 11.50 16.13
CA GLN A 39 -0.18 11.64 16.29
C GLN A 39 -0.95 10.57 15.49
N LYS A 40 -2.09 10.16 16.06
CA LYS A 40 -3.09 9.34 15.36
C LYS A 40 -4.21 10.24 14.90
N PHE A 41 -4.57 10.11 13.64
CA PHE A 41 -5.69 10.84 13.08
C PHE A 41 -6.95 9.97 13.09
N THR A 42 -8.00 10.47 13.73
CA THR A 42 -9.31 9.80 13.88
C THR A 42 -10.44 10.74 13.44
N GLY A 43 -10.27 11.47 12.34
CA GLY A 43 -11.25 12.41 11.81
C GLY A 43 -11.97 11.92 10.55
N ASN A 44 -12.86 12.76 10.02
CA ASN A 44 -13.68 12.44 8.85
C ASN A 44 -12.91 12.41 7.52
N LEU A 45 -11.92 13.28 7.36
CA LEU A 45 -11.24 13.50 6.09
C LEU A 45 -9.74 13.71 6.33
N TYR A 46 -8.93 12.87 5.70
CA TYR A 46 -7.48 13.00 5.65
C TYR A 46 -7.05 13.22 4.20
N ILE A 47 -6.40 14.35 3.91
CA ILE A 47 -5.88 14.66 2.56
C ILE A 47 -4.35 14.52 2.58
N ALA A 48 -3.85 13.44 1.98
CA ALA A 48 -2.44 13.11 1.88
C ALA A 48 -1.83 13.74 0.62
N CYS A 49 -1.15 14.89 0.78
CA CYS A 49 -0.54 15.62 -0.33
C CYS A 49 0.95 15.28 -0.43
N GLY A 50 1.37 14.59 -1.48
CA GLY A 50 2.77 14.21 -1.71
C GLY A 50 3.33 13.18 -0.71
N ILE A 51 2.46 12.41 -0.05
CA ILE A 51 2.86 11.37 0.90
C ILE A 51 2.97 10.02 0.18
N SER A 52 4.09 9.32 0.33
CA SER A 52 4.32 8.02 -0.31
C SER A 52 3.51 6.88 0.30
N GLY A 53 3.17 6.97 1.59
CA GLY A 53 2.42 5.94 2.31
C GLY A 53 3.29 4.86 2.94
N ALA A 54 4.44 5.22 3.50
CA ALA A 54 5.23 4.31 4.33
C ALA A 54 4.36 3.67 5.43
N GLY A 55 4.55 2.38 5.71
CA GLY A 55 3.70 1.64 6.65
C GLY A 55 3.59 2.27 8.04
N GLN A 56 4.64 2.95 8.50
CA GLN A 56 4.61 3.74 9.73
C GLN A 56 3.62 4.91 9.67
N HIS A 57 3.57 5.64 8.55
CA HIS A 57 2.61 6.74 8.35
C HIS A 57 1.18 6.21 8.27
N LEU A 58 0.97 5.12 7.52
CA LEU A 58 -0.35 4.50 7.34
C LEU A 58 -0.99 4.07 8.66
N LYS A 59 -0.19 3.54 9.61
CA LYS A 59 -0.65 3.20 10.96
C LYS A 59 -1.14 4.41 11.78
N GLY A 60 -0.79 5.63 11.37
CA GLY A 60 -1.26 6.88 11.97
C GLY A 60 -2.62 7.34 11.43
N ILE A 61 -3.03 6.89 10.24
CA ILE A 61 -4.24 7.36 9.55
C ILE A 61 -5.27 6.26 9.32
N LYS A 62 -5.01 5.02 9.79
CA LYS A 62 -5.89 3.84 9.60
C LYS A 62 -7.33 4.02 10.11
N ASP A 63 -7.53 4.98 11.01
CA ASP A 63 -8.81 5.28 11.65
C ASP A 63 -9.48 6.54 11.10
N ALA A 64 -8.93 7.13 10.03
CA ALA A 64 -9.62 8.11 9.22
C ALA A 64 -10.87 7.50 8.57
N THR A 65 -11.96 8.25 8.49
CA THR A 65 -13.17 7.81 7.76
C THR A 65 -12.94 7.82 6.25
N THR A 66 -12.34 8.90 5.73
CA THR A 66 -12.05 9.08 4.30
C THR A 66 -10.60 9.55 4.14
N ILE A 67 -9.86 8.91 3.25
CA ILE A 67 -8.49 9.22 2.88
C ILE A 67 -8.45 9.61 1.41
N VAL A 68 -8.05 10.85 1.12
CA VAL A 68 -7.78 11.34 -0.23
C VAL A 68 -6.28 11.41 -0.40
N ALA A 69 -5.72 10.82 -1.46
CA ALA A 69 -4.30 10.86 -1.76
C ALA A 69 -4.03 11.63 -3.05
N ILE A 70 -3.02 12.51 -3.03
CA ILE A 70 -2.54 13.27 -4.18
C ILE A 70 -1.04 12.98 -4.30
N ASN A 71 -0.62 12.35 -5.38
CA ASN A 71 0.77 12.00 -5.61
C ASN A 71 1.09 11.95 -7.10
N THR A 72 2.28 12.35 -7.51
CA THR A 72 2.72 12.24 -8.91
C THR A 72 2.99 10.80 -9.34
N ASN A 73 3.36 9.92 -8.40
CA ASN A 73 3.62 8.52 -8.66
C ASN A 73 2.36 7.68 -8.45
N ALA A 74 1.72 7.23 -9.54
CA ALA A 74 0.55 6.36 -9.53
C ALA A 74 0.72 5.05 -8.72
N ASN A 75 1.95 4.57 -8.57
CA ASN A 75 2.29 3.35 -7.83
C ASN A 75 2.57 3.59 -6.35
N ALA A 76 2.37 4.82 -5.84
CA ALA A 76 2.64 5.14 -4.44
C ALA A 76 1.79 4.27 -3.49
N PRO A 77 2.41 3.63 -2.46
CA PRO A 77 1.69 2.79 -1.48
C PRO A 77 0.50 3.43 -0.78
N ILE A 78 0.47 4.77 -0.68
CA ILE A 78 -0.65 5.52 -0.11
C ILE A 78 -1.97 5.20 -0.83
N PHE A 79 -1.95 4.98 -2.15
CA PHE A 79 -3.16 4.75 -2.94
C PHE A 79 -3.86 3.45 -2.57
N LYS A 80 -3.12 2.42 -2.14
CA LYS A 80 -3.68 1.16 -1.62
C LYS A 80 -4.52 1.37 -0.35
N ASN A 81 -4.34 2.50 0.33
CA ASN A 81 -5.03 2.85 1.56
C ASN A 81 -5.87 4.12 1.42
N ALA A 82 -5.99 4.68 0.21
CA ALA A 82 -6.79 5.85 -0.06
C ALA A 82 -8.17 5.42 -0.57
N ASP A 83 -9.19 6.18 -0.20
CA ASP A 83 -10.55 6.01 -0.70
C ASP A 83 -10.73 6.79 -2.03
N TYR A 84 -9.98 7.89 -2.19
CA TYR A 84 -9.89 8.64 -3.45
C TYR A 84 -8.42 8.94 -3.77
N GLY A 85 -8.04 8.84 -5.05
CA GLY A 85 -6.68 9.11 -5.50
C GLY A 85 -6.64 10.05 -6.69
N ILE A 86 -5.75 11.04 -6.64
CA ILE A 86 -5.42 11.92 -7.77
C ILE A 86 -3.94 11.71 -8.10
N VAL A 87 -3.68 11.28 -9.33
CA VAL A 87 -2.31 11.21 -9.86
C VAL A 87 -2.00 12.54 -10.54
N GLY A 88 -1.09 13.32 -9.95
CA GLY A 88 -0.78 14.66 -10.44
C GLY A 88 0.09 15.46 -9.49
N ASP A 89 0.54 16.62 -9.96
CA ASP A 89 1.40 17.50 -9.19
C ASP A 89 0.61 18.28 -8.12
N VAL A 90 1.15 18.34 -6.90
CA VAL A 90 0.48 19.02 -5.79
C VAL A 90 0.36 20.52 -6.01
N MET A 91 1.28 21.15 -6.73
CA MET A 91 1.26 22.59 -7.02
C MET A 91 0.12 22.96 -7.96
N GLU A 92 -0.29 22.03 -8.84
CA GLU A 92 -1.40 22.21 -9.77
C GLU A 92 -2.74 21.84 -9.13
N ILE A 93 -2.77 20.74 -8.37
CA ILE A 93 -4.00 20.20 -7.80
C ILE A 93 -4.49 21.00 -6.58
N LEU A 94 -3.58 21.43 -5.69
CA LEU A 94 -3.97 22.11 -4.45
C LEU A 94 -4.76 23.40 -4.70
N PRO A 95 -4.37 24.32 -5.61
CA PRO A 95 -5.16 25.53 -5.89
C PRO A 95 -6.58 25.23 -6.38
N LEU A 96 -6.73 24.22 -7.26
CA LEU A 96 -8.03 23.81 -7.80
C LEU A 96 -8.91 23.23 -6.70
N LEU A 97 -8.33 22.39 -5.84
CA LEU A 97 -9.05 21.78 -4.73
C LEU A 97 -9.46 22.82 -3.68
N SER A 98 -8.57 23.74 -3.33
CA SER A 98 -8.88 24.85 -2.40
C SER A 98 -10.05 25.68 -2.92
N LYS A 99 -10.04 26.05 -4.21
CA LYS A 99 -11.13 26.81 -4.84
C LYS A 99 -12.44 26.03 -4.85
N ALA A 100 -12.40 24.73 -5.08
CA ALA A 100 -13.60 23.89 -5.08
C ALA A 100 -14.19 23.71 -3.66
N LEU A 101 -13.35 23.72 -2.63
CA LEU A 101 -13.77 23.56 -1.23
C LEU A 101 -14.18 24.89 -0.57
N ASP A 102 -13.74 26.03 -1.10
CA ASP A 102 -14.03 27.38 -0.59
C ASP A 102 -15.49 27.79 -0.86
N THR A 103 -16.42 27.13 -0.17
CA THR A 103 -17.87 27.25 -0.33
C THR A 103 -18.51 28.22 0.68
N GLY A 104 -17.71 29.03 1.37
CA GLY A 104 -18.17 29.99 2.38
C GLY A 104 -18.16 29.40 3.80
N GLU A 105 -19.24 29.62 4.57
CA GLU A 105 -19.30 29.24 5.98
C GLU A 105 -19.26 27.71 6.17
N LYS A 106 -18.33 27.25 7.00
CA LYS A 106 -18.09 25.82 7.17
C LYS A 106 -19.08 25.22 8.14
N LYS A 107 -19.86 24.28 7.62
CA LYS A 107 -20.74 23.45 8.43
C LYS A 107 -19.92 22.56 9.36
N PRO A 108 -20.44 22.21 10.55
CA PRO A 108 -19.81 21.23 11.40
C PRO A 108 -19.64 19.91 10.65
N ALA A 109 -18.54 19.21 10.94
CA ALA A 109 -18.26 17.95 10.28
C ALA A 109 -19.38 16.94 10.57
N PRO A 110 -19.86 16.19 9.57
CA PRO A 110 -20.92 15.21 9.77
C PRO A 110 -20.47 14.10 10.75
N PRO A 111 -21.41 13.35 11.35
CA PRO A 111 -21.04 12.24 12.21
C PRO A 111 -20.20 11.21 11.45
N MET A 112 -19.15 10.72 12.10
CA MET A 112 -18.22 9.75 11.50
C MET A 112 -18.94 8.43 11.20
N LYS A 113 -19.01 8.05 9.92
CA LYS A 113 -19.47 6.73 9.50
C LYS A 113 -18.35 6.01 8.74
N LYS A 114 -17.60 5.16 9.43
CA LYS A 114 -16.49 4.39 8.83
C LYS A 114 -17.06 3.46 7.76
N MET A 115 -16.72 3.70 6.50
CA MET A 115 -16.98 2.73 5.44
C MET A 115 -16.06 1.53 5.65
N LYS A 116 -16.63 0.32 5.71
CA LYS A 116 -15.81 -0.90 5.70
C LYS A 116 -15.22 -1.05 4.31
N ARG A 117 -13.89 -1.02 4.21
CA ARG A 117 -13.19 -1.31 2.95
C ARG A 117 -13.49 -2.75 2.55
N PRO A 118 -13.81 -3.03 1.27
CA PRO A 118 -13.89 -4.39 0.80
C PRO A 118 -12.50 -5.02 0.99
N PHE A 119 -12.42 -6.05 1.84
CA PHE A 119 -11.22 -6.87 1.93
C PHE A 119 -11.18 -7.70 0.64
N ILE A 120 -10.33 -7.29 -0.30
CA ILE A 120 -10.06 -8.11 -1.48
C ILE A 120 -9.32 -9.34 -0.95
N LYS A 121 -10.04 -10.46 -0.84
CA LYS A 121 -9.40 -11.75 -0.57
C LYS A 121 -8.45 -11.98 -1.74
N LYS A 122 -7.16 -12.08 -1.47
CA LYS A 122 -6.24 -12.63 -2.48
C LYS A 122 -6.73 -14.03 -2.76
N GLU A 123 -7.11 -14.31 -4.00
CA GLU A 123 -7.41 -15.66 -4.43
C GLU A 123 -6.14 -16.48 -4.20
N ALA A 124 -6.24 -17.50 -3.34
CA ALA A 124 -5.16 -18.46 -3.20
C ALA A 124 -4.93 -19.07 -4.59
N PRO A 125 -3.68 -19.29 -5.02
CA PRO A 125 -3.42 -19.98 -6.28
C PRO A 125 -4.17 -21.31 -6.28
N SER A 126 -4.94 -21.60 -7.33
CA SER A 126 -5.78 -22.80 -7.39
C SER A 126 -5.00 -24.09 -7.68
N TYR A 127 -3.67 -24.05 -7.61
CA TYR A 127 -2.80 -25.16 -7.96
C TYR A 127 -2.00 -25.64 -6.74
N MET A 128 -1.79 -26.97 -6.69
CA MET A 128 -0.97 -27.65 -5.70
C MET A 128 0.46 -27.10 -5.78
N ARG A 129 1.01 -26.60 -4.66
CA ARG A 129 2.41 -26.16 -4.58
C ARG A 129 3.29 -27.35 -4.19
N HIS A 130 4.40 -27.53 -4.89
CA HIS A 130 5.37 -28.58 -4.60
C HIS A 130 6.62 -27.92 -4.03
N VAL A 131 6.89 -28.18 -2.75
CA VAL A 131 7.98 -27.54 -2.02
C VAL A 131 8.99 -28.59 -1.59
N CYS A 132 10.26 -28.39 -1.91
CA CYS A 132 11.36 -29.25 -1.48
C CYS A 132 11.48 -29.22 0.04
N ASN A 133 11.45 -30.39 0.68
CA ASN A 133 11.46 -30.50 2.13
C ASN A 133 12.80 -30.10 2.76
N GLY A 134 13.94 -30.26 2.08
CA GLY A 134 15.23 -29.92 2.69
C GLY A 134 15.67 -28.47 2.49
N CYS A 135 15.37 -27.83 1.36
CA CYS A 135 15.76 -26.43 1.12
C CYS A 135 14.59 -25.42 1.02
N GLY A 136 13.35 -25.89 0.87
CA GLY A 136 12.18 -25.04 0.71
C GLY A 136 11.97 -24.47 -0.70
N TYR A 137 12.71 -24.95 -1.70
CA TYR A 137 12.49 -24.57 -3.10
C TYR A 137 11.07 -24.92 -3.56
N GLU A 138 10.35 -23.97 -4.12
CA GLU A 138 9.02 -24.18 -4.71
C GLU A 138 9.15 -24.37 -6.22
N TYR A 139 8.67 -25.51 -6.73
CA TYR A 139 8.61 -25.75 -8.16
C TYR A 139 7.50 -24.91 -8.80
N ASP A 140 7.90 -23.96 -9.67
CA ASP A 140 6.98 -23.14 -10.46
C ASP A 140 6.70 -23.81 -11.82
N GLN A 141 5.53 -24.45 -11.93
CA GLN A 141 5.10 -25.09 -13.17
C GLN A 141 5.07 -24.12 -14.36
N MET A 142 4.78 -22.83 -14.15
CA MET A 142 4.69 -21.88 -15.27
C MET A 142 6.06 -21.53 -15.82
N LEU A 143 7.10 -21.64 -14.99
CA LEU A 143 8.48 -21.42 -15.40
C LEU A 143 9.12 -22.71 -15.91
N GLY A 144 8.79 -23.86 -15.32
CA GLY A 144 9.51 -25.11 -15.53
C GLY A 144 10.88 -25.07 -14.85
N ASP A 145 11.84 -25.78 -15.43
CA ASP A 145 13.23 -25.80 -15.00
C ASP A 145 14.16 -25.86 -16.23
N PRO A 146 14.45 -24.70 -16.84
CA PRO A 146 15.20 -24.64 -18.10
C PRO A 146 16.65 -25.11 -17.98
N GLU A 147 17.22 -25.16 -16.77
CA GLU A 147 18.57 -25.66 -16.55
C GLU A 147 18.63 -27.19 -16.64
N ASN A 148 17.51 -27.86 -16.35
CA ASN A 148 17.36 -29.31 -16.42
C ASN A 148 16.42 -29.76 -17.56
N ASP A 149 16.31 -28.95 -18.62
CA ASP A 149 15.52 -29.22 -19.84
C ASP A 149 14.00 -29.44 -19.58
N ILE A 150 13.46 -28.83 -18.54
CA ILE A 150 12.04 -28.88 -18.23
C ILE A 150 11.33 -27.64 -18.77
N ALA A 151 10.44 -27.84 -19.73
CA ALA A 151 9.71 -26.77 -20.38
C ALA A 151 8.74 -26.03 -19.43
N PRO A 152 8.52 -24.72 -19.64
CA PRO A 152 7.43 -23.96 -19.03
C PRO A 152 6.07 -24.63 -19.23
N GLY A 153 5.27 -24.69 -18.17
CA GLY A 153 3.95 -25.36 -18.16
C GLY A 153 4.00 -26.86 -17.85
N THR A 154 5.17 -27.43 -17.54
CA THR A 154 5.27 -28.83 -17.13
C THR A 154 4.75 -29.01 -15.70
N PRO A 155 3.72 -29.83 -15.46
CA PRO A 155 3.26 -30.10 -14.09
C PRO A 155 4.26 -30.99 -13.35
N PHE A 156 4.37 -30.83 -12.02
CA PHE A 156 5.35 -31.54 -11.19
C PHE A 156 5.28 -33.07 -11.35
N GLU A 157 4.06 -33.61 -11.50
CA GLU A 157 3.82 -35.04 -11.73
C GLU A 157 4.53 -35.55 -13.00
N LYS A 158 4.65 -34.72 -14.04
CA LYS A 158 5.28 -35.07 -15.33
C LYS A 158 6.79 -34.84 -15.35
N LEU A 159 7.40 -34.36 -14.27
CA LEU A 159 8.85 -34.28 -14.17
C LEU A 159 9.47 -35.69 -14.23
N PRO A 160 10.64 -35.86 -14.87
CA PRO A 160 11.39 -37.11 -14.83
C PRO A 160 11.63 -37.60 -13.39
N GLU A 161 11.71 -38.92 -13.19
CA GLU A 161 12.01 -39.50 -11.87
C GLU A 161 13.43 -39.14 -11.39
N GLU A 162 14.34 -38.91 -12.34
CA GLU A 162 15.74 -38.51 -12.09
C GLU A 162 15.88 -36.99 -11.86
N TRP A 163 14.80 -36.22 -11.99
CA TRP A 163 14.85 -34.79 -11.73
C TRP A 163 15.10 -34.52 -10.24
N ILE A 164 16.00 -33.57 -9.97
CA ILE A 164 16.42 -33.18 -8.63
C ILE A 164 16.14 -31.71 -8.40
N CYS A 165 15.98 -31.33 -7.14
CA CYS A 165 15.83 -29.94 -6.73
C CYS A 165 17.03 -29.11 -7.23
N PRO A 166 16.81 -28.03 -7.99
CA PRO A 166 17.92 -27.24 -8.54
C PRO A 166 18.73 -26.51 -7.45
N GLU A 167 18.12 -26.21 -6.29
CA GLU A 167 18.79 -25.50 -5.19
C GLU A 167 19.68 -26.40 -4.30
N CYS A 168 19.31 -27.67 -4.09
CA CYS A 168 19.99 -28.54 -3.10
C CYS A 168 20.32 -29.95 -3.60
N GLY A 169 19.83 -30.33 -4.79
CA GLY A 169 20.06 -31.65 -5.37
C GLY A 169 19.27 -32.80 -4.75
N GLU A 170 18.32 -32.53 -3.85
CA GLU A 170 17.42 -33.56 -3.33
C GLU A 170 16.53 -34.13 -4.42
N ALA A 171 16.20 -35.42 -4.32
CA ALA A 171 15.38 -36.10 -5.30
C ALA A 171 13.92 -35.60 -5.28
N LYS A 172 13.21 -35.79 -6.40
CA LYS A 172 11.80 -35.43 -6.58
C LYS A 172 10.89 -35.94 -5.45
N ASP A 173 11.20 -37.08 -4.84
CA ASP A 173 10.41 -37.66 -3.74
C ASP A 173 10.48 -36.88 -2.42
N GLN A 174 11.46 -35.97 -2.27
CA GLN A 174 11.56 -35.07 -1.12
C GLN A 174 10.71 -33.81 -1.24
N PHE A 175 9.88 -33.69 -2.29
CA PHE A 175 8.93 -32.57 -2.41
C PHE A 175 7.60 -32.92 -1.73
N ILE A 176 7.10 -31.97 -0.94
CA ILE A 176 5.79 -32.05 -0.31
C ILE A 176 4.76 -31.24 -1.09
N GLU A 177 3.57 -31.82 -1.25
CA GLU A 177 2.42 -31.14 -1.79
C GLU A 177 1.76 -30.29 -0.70
N THR A 178 1.60 -29.00 -0.96
CA THR A 178 0.98 -28.05 -0.03
C THR A 178 -0.19 -27.33 -0.70
N LEU A 179 -1.32 -27.32 -0.01
CA LEU A 179 -2.46 -26.44 -0.24
C LEU A 179 -2.40 -25.40 0.88
N ASP A 180 -2.37 -24.11 0.55
CA ASP A 180 -2.46 -23.03 1.55
C ASP A 180 -3.85 -23.01 2.20
#